data_AF-A0A352RSV4-F1
#
_entry.id   AF-A0A352RSV4-F1
#
_cell.length_a   1.000
_cell.length_b   1.000
_cell.length_c   1.000
_cell.angle_alpha   90.00
_cell.angle_beta   90.00
_cell.angle_gamma   90.00
#
_symmetry.space_group_name_H-M   'P 1'
#
loop_
_entity.id
_entity.type
_entity.pdbx_description
1 polymer ?
#
loop_
_entity_poly.entity_id
_entity_poly.type
_entity_poly.pdbx_seq_one_letter_code
_entity_poly.pdbx_strand_id
1 'polypeptide(L)'
;AEAQTPGGPWEIQLKGGGLTPYSRMADGRAVLRSSIREYLCSEAMYALGVPTTRALSIIGSDAPVRRETIETSAVVTRLAPSFIRFGHFEHF
;
A
#
# COMPACT_ATOMS: atom_id res chain seq x y z
N ALA A 1 -8.52 8.75 -1.09
CA ALA A 1 -9.75 8.92 -0.29
C ALA A 1 -9.34 9.13 1.15
N GLU A 2 -10.15 9.81 1.95
CA GLU A 2 -9.86 10.06 3.37
C GLU A 2 -11.00 9.56 4.24
N ALA A 3 -10.68 8.92 5.36
CA ALA A 3 -11.61 8.55 6.40
C ALA A 3 -11.50 9.50 7.58
N GLN A 4 -12.63 10.00 8.07
CA GLN A 4 -12.67 10.75 9.32
C GLN A 4 -12.62 9.77 10.49
N THR A 5 -11.67 9.96 11.41
CA THR A 5 -11.55 9.18 12.64
C THR A 5 -11.60 10.11 13.85
N PRO A 6 -11.87 9.58 15.07
CA PRO A 6 -11.83 10.41 16.28
C PRO A 6 -10.50 11.11 16.53
N GLY A 7 -9.39 10.57 16.01
CA GLY A 7 -8.04 11.14 16.13
C GLY A 7 -7.63 12.06 14.97
N GLY A 8 -8.55 12.41 14.07
CA GLY A 8 -8.27 13.18 12.86
C GLY A 8 -8.44 12.39 11.56
N PRO A 9 -8.24 13.02 10.40
CA PRO A 9 -8.38 12.35 9.11
C PRO A 9 -7.25 11.35 8.87
N TRP A 10 -7.57 10.24 8.23
CA TRP A 10 -6.61 9.26 7.74
C TRP A 10 -6.80 9.07 6.25
N GLU A 11 -5.72 9.19 5.50
CA GLU A 11 -5.70 8.87 4.08
C GLU A 11 -5.79 7.35 3.87
N ILE A 12 -6.57 6.94 2.87
CA ILE A 12 -6.72 5.57 2.41
C ILE A 12 -6.02 5.43 1.06
N GLN A 13 -5.01 4.55 1.00
CA GLN A 13 -4.26 4.22 -0.21
C GLN A 13 -4.39 2.74 -0.56
N LEU A 14 -4.82 2.44 -1.79
CA LEU A 14 -4.92 1.07 -2.32
C LEU A 14 -3.65 0.71 -3.09
N LYS A 15 -2.70 0.01 -2.45
CA LYS A 15 -1.49 -0.45 -3.12
C LYS A 15 -1.80 -1.66 -3.99
N GLY A 16 -1.50 -1.55 -5.29
CA GLY A 16 -1.88 -2.56 -6.28
C GLY A 16 -3.21 -2.28 -6.98
N GLY A 17 -3.78 -1.09 -6.79
CA GLY A 17 -5.05 -0.68 -7.39
C GLY A 17 -5.08 -0.62 -8.93
N GLY A 18 -3.93 -0.77 -9.60
CA GLY A 18 -3.82 -0.79 -11.06
C GLY A 18 -2.92 0.31 -11.61
N LEU A 19 -2.98 0.49 -12.93
CA LEU A 19 -2.19 1.49 -13.65
C LEU A 19 -2.63 2.92 -13.29
N THR A 20 -1.66 3.82 -13.29
CA THR A 20 -1.83 5.27 -13.10
C THR A 20 -0.93 6.00 -14.10
N PRO A 21 -1.11 7.31 -14.32
CA PRO A 21 -0.17 8.11 -15.12
C PRO A 21 1.29 8.04 -14.61
N TYR A 22 1.48 7.69 -13.33
CA TYR A 22 2.80 7.60 -12.69
C TYR A 22 3.40 6.18 -12.74
N SER A 23 2.75 5.21 -13.39
CA SER A 23 3.19 3.81 -13.43
C SER A 23 4.46 3.56 -14.26
N ARG A 24 4.89 4.52 -15.08
CA ARG A 24 6.04 4.38 -15.99
C ARG A 24 5.89 3.12 -16.86
N MET A 25 6.82 2.18 -16.75
CA MET A 25 6.82 0.92 -17.50
C MET A 25 6.27 -0.28 -16.70
N ALA A 26 5.75 -0.06 -15.48
CA ALA A 26 5.26 -1.12 -14.60
C ALA A 26 3.76 -1.39 -14.78
N ASP A 27 3.31 -2.56 -14.33
CA ASP A 27 1.92 -3.03 -14.46
C ASP A 27 0.92 -2.43 -13.45
N GLY A 28 1.39 -1.67 -12.46
CA GLY A 28 0.55 -1.08 -11.41
C GLY A 28 -0.06 -2.09 -10.43
N ARG A 29 0.39 -3.35 -10.44
CA ARG A 29 -0.10 -4.42 -9.57
C ARG A 29 0.85 -4.71 -8.42
N ALA A 30 0.30 -5.17 -7.30
CA ALA A 30 1.04 -5.81 -6.23
C ALA A 30 0.76 -7.32 -6.25
N VAL A 31 1.71 -8.11 -5.74
CA VAL A 31 1.57 -9.57 -5.62
C VAL A 31 1.28 -9.97 -4.18
N LEU A 32 0.58 -11.08 -3.98
CA LEU A 32 0.11 -11.54 -2.67
C LEU A 32 1.25 -11.66 -1.65
N ARG A 33 2.40 -12.24 -2.04
CA ARG A 33 3.61 -12.35 -1.20
C ARG A 33 4.02 -10.99 -0.60
N SER A 34 4.02 -9.95 -1.44
CA SER A 34 4.51 -8.62 -1.06
C SER A 34 3.49 -7.91 -0.17
N SER A 35 2.20 -8.08 -0.45
CA SER A 35 1.10 -7.52 0.34
C SER A 35 1.03 -8.14 1.74
N ILE A 36 1.21 -9.46 1.86
CA ILE A 36 1.27 -10.15 3.17
C ILE A 36 2.43 -9.62 4.01
N ARG A 37 3.64 -9.58 3.44
CA ARG A 37 4.83 -9.09 4.16
C ARG A 37 4.65 -7.66 4.65
N GLU A 38 4.07 -6.79 3.82
CA GLU A 38 3.86 -5.40 4.17
C GLU A 38 2.82 -5.23 5.28
N TYR A 39 1.70 -5.96 5.20
CA TYR A 39 0.69 -5.95 6.25
C TYR A 39 1.28 -6.38 7.59
N LEU A 40 1.95 -7.54 7.60
CA LEU A 40 2.57 -8.10 8.82
C LEU A 40 3.61 -7.16 9.40
N CYS A 41 4.50 -6.60 8.56
CA CYS A 41 5.52 -5.68 9.03
C CYS A 41 4.92 -4.37 9.57
N SER A 42 3.97 -3.77 8.85
CA SER A 42 3.30 -2.52 9.27
C SER A 42 2.65 -2.67 10.63
N GLU A 43 1.88 -3.74 10.84
CA GLU A 43 1.16 -3.95 12.10
C GLU A 43 2.09 -4.42 13.23
N ALA A 44 3.13 -5.20 12.93
CA ALA A 44 4.15 -5.56 13.91
C ALA A 44 4.93 -4.33 14.40
N MET A 45 5.34 -3.44 13.49
CA MET A 45 6.04 -2.20 13.85
C MET A 45 5.17 -1.30 14.71
N TYR A 46 3.87 -1.18 14.39
CA TYR A 46 2.91 -0.47 15.23
C TYR A 46 2.79 -1.09 16.62
N ALA A 47 2.68 -2.42 16.71
CA ALA A 47 2.61 -3.14 17.99
C ALA A 47 3.89 -2.98 18.84
N LEU A 48 5.04 -2.77 18.19
CA LEU A 48 6.31 -2.45 18.84
C LEU A 48 6.43 -0.97 19.25
N GLY A 49 5.43 -0.14 19.00
CA GLY A 49 5.45 1.30 19.31
C GLY A 49 6.31 2.13 18.35
N VAL A 50 6.73 1.56 17.21
CA VAL A 50 7.51 2.29 16.21
C VAL A 50 6.56 2.98 15.22
N PRO A 51 6.71 4.30 14.97
CA PRO A 51 5.90 5.01 14.00
C PRO A 51 5.99 4.37 12.61
N THR A 52 4.83 4.05 12.03
CA THR A 52 4.70 3.35 10.75
C THR A 52 3.34 3.63 10.13
N THR A 53 3.20 3.43 8.82
CA THR A 53 1.88 3.33 8.19
C THR A 53 1.14 2.10 8.70
N ARG A 54 -0.19 2.14 8.68
CA ARG A 54 -1.05 1.01 9.07
C ARG A 54 -1.55 0.25 7.86
N ALA A 55 -1.86 -1.03 8.04
CA ALA A 55 -2.43 -1.89 7.01
C ALA A 55 -3.79 -2.41 7.46
N LEU A 56 -4.86 -2.00 6.76
CA LEU A 56 -6.24 -2.31 7.12
C LEU A 56 -6.67 -3.69 6.62
N SER A 57 -6.36 -4.02 5.38
CA SER A 57 -6.83 -5.25 4.73
C SER A 57 -5.94 -5.68 3.57
N ILE A 58 -5.98 -6.98 3.26
CA ILE A 58 -5.43 -7.56 2.03
C ILE A 58 -6.56 -8.26 1.28
N ILE A 59 -6.65 -8.01 -0.02
CA ILE A 59 -7.56 -8.71 -0.93
C ILE A 59 -6.70 -9.41 -1.99
N GLY A 60 -6.78 -10.74 -2.03
CA GLY A 60 -6.13 -11.57 -3.04
C GLY A 60 -7.01 -11.77 -4.29
N SER A 61 -6.38 -12.06 -5.41
CA SER A 61 -7.07 -12.43 -6.66
C SER A 61 -6.19 -13.38 -7.48
N ASP A 62 -6.83 -14.35 -8.16
CA ASP A 62 -6.18 -15.30 -9.05
C ASP A 62 -5.61 -14.67 -10.34
N ALA A 63 -5.78 -13.36 -10.54
CA ALA A 63 -5.20 -12.66 -11.69
C ALA A 63 -3.66 -12.81 -11.68
N PRO A 64 -3.06 -13.32 -12.78
CA PRO A 64 -1.63 -13.57 -12.85
C PRO A 64 -0.84 -12.27 -13.03
N VAL A 65 0.27 -12.15 -12.31
CA VAL A 65 1.20 -11.01 -12.36
C VAL A 65 2.61 -11.55 -12.57
N ARG A 66 3.33 -10.99 -13.55
CA ARG A 66 4.71 -11.40 -13.88
C ARG A 66 5.71 -10.69 -12.98
N ARG A 67 6.49 -11.45 -12.21
CA ARG A 67 7.72 -10.99 -11.53
C ARG A 67 8.87 -11.91 -11.94
N GLU A 68 9.70 -12.35 -11.00
CA GLU A 68 10.69 -13.41 -11.26
C GLU A 68 10.01 -14.72 -11.67
N THR A 69 8.79 -14.95 -11.15
CA THR A 69 7.87 -16.03 -11.54
C THR A 69 6.46 -15.46 -11.77
N ILE A 70 5.52 -16.29 -12.21
CA ILE A 70 4.09 -15.90 -12.22
C ILE A 70 3.56 -16.00 -10.79
N GLU A 71 2.98 -14.92 -10.30
CA GLU A 71 2.39 -14.82 -8.97
C GLU A 71 0.93 -14.36 -9.05
N THR A 72 0.20 -14.49 -7.95
CA THR A 72 -1.17 -13.98 -7.82
C THR A 72 -1.18 -12.52 -7.39
N SER A 73 -2.07 -11.74 -7.99
CA SER A 73 -2.24 -10.33 -7.64
C SER A 73 -2.87 -10.16 -6.26
N ALA A 74 -2.60 -9.00 -5.64
CA ALA A 74 -3.28 -8.58 -4.44
C ALA A 74 -3.35 -7.05 -4.34
N VAL A 75 -4.30 -6.58 -3.55
CA VAL A 75 -4.36 -5.19 -3.09
C VAL A 75 -4.19 -5.17 -1.57
N VAL A 76 -3.33 -4.27 -1.06
CA VAL A 76 -3.27 -3.96 0.37
C VAL A 76 -3.74 -2.53 0.61
N THR A 77 -4.69 -2.39 1.54
CA THR A 77 -5.24 -1.09 1.94
C THR A 77 -4.37 -0.50 3.03
N ARG A 78 -3.65 0.57 2.71
CA ARG A 78 -2.79 1.31 3.62
C ARG A 78 -3.54 2.50 4.20
N LEU A 79 -3.29 2.79 5.48
CA LEU A 79 -3.80 3.96 6.17
C LEU A 79 -2.64 4.75 6.79
N ALA A 80 -2.70 6.08 6.68
CA ALA A 80 -1.78 6.98 7.37
C ALA A 80 -2.43 8.35 7.56
N PRO A 81 -2.02 9.15 8.56
CA PRO A 81 -2.42 10.56 8.66
C PRO A 81 -2.01 11.38 7.43
N SER A 82 -0.92 10.99 6.75
CA SER A 82 -0.56 11.54 5.44
C SER A 82 0.30 10.59 4.61
N PHE A 83 0.19 10.67 3.28
CA PHE A 83 1.14 10.05 2.34
C PHE A 83 2.11 11.04 1.68
N ILE A 84 2.21 12.27 2.19
CA ILE A 84 3.25 13.23 1.79
C ILE A 84 4.63 12.67 2.13
N ARG A 85 5.59 12.93 1.24
CA ARG A 85 7.00 12.49 1.31
C ARG A 85 7.88 13.65 0.88
N PHE A 86 9.16 13.62 1.25
CA PHE A 86 10.13 14.64 0.82
C PHE A 86 10.14 14.85 -0.71
N GLY A 87 10.03 13.78 -1.48
CA GLY A 87 9.93 13.87 -2.95
C GLY A 87 8.74 14.65 -3.50
N HIS A 88 7.70 14.95 -2.70
CA HIS A 88 6.66 15.88 -3.13
C HIS A 88 7.17 17.32 -3.18
N PHE A 89 8.05 17.70 -2.26
CA PHE A 89 8.65 19.03 -2.20
C PHE A 89 9.83 19.18 -3.15
N GLU A 90 10.49 18.08 -3.53
CA GLU A 90 11.56 18.08 -4.53
C GLU A 90 11.03 18.12 -5.98
N HIS A 91 9.76 17.74 -6.18
CA HIS A 91 9.14 17.70 -7.51
C HIS A 91 8.76 19.08 -8.05
N PHE A 92 8.47 20.03 -7.15
CA PHE A 92 8.07 21.40 -7.45
C PHE A 92 9.20 22.37 -7.12
#